data_AF-A0A358APZ7-F1
#
_entry.id   AF-A0A358APZ7-F1
#
_cell.length_a   1.000
_cell.length_b   1.000
_cell.length_c   1.000
_cell.angle_alpha   90.00
_cell.angle_beta   90.00
_cell.angle_gamma   90.00
#
_symmetry.space_group_name_H-M   'P 1'
#
loop_
_entity.id
_entity.type
_entity.pdbx_description
1 polymer ?
#
loop_
_entity_poly.entity_id
_entity_poly.type
_entity_poly.pdbx_seq_one_letter_code
_entity_poly.pdbx_strand_id
1 'polypeptide(L)'
;MKKCIRCGREIRDDAKFCTKCGARQTEERAAVFCPHCGRKLPYDAIYCAYCGRPLEAGTAQRLPFFSTFSASANRAAGNLAVVSEREKLYAIFWVAVAILQVIIGCGIIPFFIVTGLIYLGVAALNFWSAYQSFIFARRILFDPTGIIGRYEKITPFAVTLAYNLLIFILGIIEGGGAFLIVVGLLATAVSILDILLRSFVLQNRAEFEQLENAHSAGQDSP
;
A
#
# COMPACT_ATOMS: atom_id res chain seq x y z
N MET A 1 32.95 15.30 25.81
CA MET A 1 31.96 14.71 26.75
C MET A 1 30.93 13.96 25.90
N LYS A 2 30.64 12.68 26.21
CA LYS A 2 29.70 11.82 25.47
C LYS A 2 28.56 11.35 26.38
N LYS A 3 27.45 10.86 25.82
CA LYS A 3 26.34 10.27 26.59
C LYS A 3 26.52 8.76 26.72
N CYS A 4 26.24 8.23 27.91
CA CYS A 4 26.24 6.79 28.18
C CYS A 4 25.23 6.05 27.29
N ILE A 5 25.67 4.98 26.62
CA ILE A 5 24.85 4.18 25.68
C ILE A 5 23.63 3.51 26.32
N ARG A 6 23.63 3.35 27.66
CA ARG A 6 22.54 2.66 28.38
C ARG A 6 21.60 3.60 29.13
N CYS A 7 22.12 4.67 29.74
CA CYS A 7 21.32 5.53 30.62
C CYS A 7 21.36 7.03 30.26
N GLY A 8 22.03 7.42 29.17
CA GLY A 8 21.99 8.79 28.65
C GLY A 8 22.73 9.86 29.45
N ARG A 9 23.35 9.52 30.59
CA ARG A 9 24.14 10.46 31.40
C ARG A 9 25.45 10.86 30.70
N GLU A 10 25.86 12.11 30.88
CA GLU A 10 27.15 12.61 30.42
C GLU A 10 28.31 11.92 31.14
N ILE A 11 29.27 11.48 30.33
CA ILE A 11 30.51 10.83 30.73
C ILE A 11 31.66 11.41 29.89
N ARG A 12 32.89 11.21 30.34
CA ARG A 12 34.08 11.61 29.57
C ARG A 12 34.19 10.78 28.29
N ASP A 13 34.80 11.35 27.25
CA ASP A 13 34.92 10.69 25.94
C ASP A 13 35.76 9.41 26.01
N ASP A 14 36.76 9.41 26.89
CA ASP A 14 37.66 8.29 27.21
C ASP A 14 37.06 7.25 28.18
N ALA A 15 35.85 7.48 28.71
CA ALA A 15 35.26 6.59 29.71
C ALA A 15 34.89 5.23 29.09
N LYS A 16 35.56 4.16 29.57
CA LYS A 16 35.29 2.75 29.20
C LYS A 16 34.06 2.18 29.89
N PHE A 17 33.61 2.76 31.00
CA PHE A 17 32.42 2.35 31.76
C PHE A 17 31.66 3.57 32.28
N CYS A 18 30.34 3.48 32.36
CA CYS A 18 29.52 4.53 32.96
C CYS A 18 29.59 4.46 34.50
N THR A 19 30.02 5.55 35.13
CA THR A 19 30.13 5.67 36.60
C THR A 19 28.78 5.60 37.32
N LYS A 20 27.66 5.76 36.61
CA LYS A 20 26.31 5.71 37.19
C LYS A 20 25.59 4.37 37.05
N CYS A 21 25.73 3.69 35.91
CA CYS A 21 24.98 2.45 35.62
C CYS A 21 25.89 1.22 35.38
N GLY A 22 27.21 1.38 35.44
CA GLY A 22 28.18 0.29 35.29
C GLY A 22 28.34 -0.25 33.86
N ALA A 23 27.58 0.27 32.88
CA ALA A 23 27.63 -0.22 31.50
C ALA A 23 28.98 0.08 30.84
N ARG A 24 29.57 -0.93 30.19
CA ARG A 24 30.77 -0.78 29.35
C ARG A 24 30.46 0.06 28.11
N GLN A 25 31.37 0.94 27.74
CA GLN A 25 31.27 1.86 26.61
C GLN A 25 32.35 1.47 25.59
N THR A 26 32.12 0.38 24.87
CA THR A 26 32.96 -0.06 23.75
C THR A 26 32.56 0.66 22.47
N GLU A 27 33.54 1.07 21.65
CA GLU A 27 33.31 1.76 20.38
C GLU A 27 32.73 0.85 19.28
N GLU A 28 32.76 -0.47 19.46
CA GLU A 28 31.89 -1.38 18.72
C GLU A 28 30.47 -1.29 19.26
N ARG A 29 29.66 -0.46 18.59
CA ARG A 29 28.21 -0.40 18.77
C ARG A 29 27.63 -1.80 18.52
N ALA A 30 27.30 -2.49 19.62
CA ALA A 30 26.74 -3.83 19.58
C ALA A 30 25.47 -3.83 18.71
N ALA A 31 25.47 -4.68 17.68
CA ALA A 31 24.31 -4.84 16.83
C ALA A 31 23.12 -5.37 17.63
N VAL A 32 21.94 -4.81 17.36
CA VAL A 32 20.68 -5.26 17.95
C VAL A 32 20.03 -6.30 17.04
N PHE A 33 19.27 -7.22 17.60
CA PHE A 33 18.52 -8.21 16.81
C PHE A 33 17.04 -7.85 16.83
N CYS A 34 16.36 -8.00 15.69
CA CYS A 34 14.93 -7.78 15.61
C CYS A 34 14.18 -8.78 16.51
N PRO A 35 13.32 -8.34 17.44
CA PRO A 35 12.54 -9.25 18.29
C PRO A 35 11.45 -10.01 17.51
N HIS A 36 11.12 -9.56 16.30
CA HIS A 36 10.06 -10.18 15.49
C HIS A 36 10.57 -11.15 14.43
N CYS A 37 11.78 -10.94 13.89
CA CYS A 37 12.32 -11.78 12.81
C CYS A 37 13.75 -12.28 13.05
N GLY A 38 14.36 -11.96 14.20
CA GLY A 38 15.67 -12.46 14.64
C GLY A 38 16.88 -11.96 13.85
N ARG A 39 16.70 -11.05 12.88
CA ARG A 39 17.81 -10.54 12.04
C ARG A 39 18.60 -9.45 12.75
N LYS A 40 19.91 -9.42 12.47
CA LYS A 40 20.86 -8.41 12.96
C LYS A 40 20.57 -7.05 12.32
N LEU A 41 20.57 -6.01 13.13
CA LEU A 41 20.24 -4.63 12.78
C LEU A 41 21.27 -3.67 13.38
N PRO A 42 21.46 -2.49 12.77
CA PRO A 42 22.27 -1.43 13.37
C PRO A 42 21.61 -0.92 14.65
N TYR A 43 22.43 -0.48 15.61
CA TYR A 43 22.00 -0.13 16.97
C TYR A 43 21.01 1.05 17.05
N ASP A 44 20.96 1.88 16.01
CA ASP A 44 20.09 3.04 15.85
C ASP A 44 18.86 2.75 14.97
N ALA A 45 18.64 1.49 14.58
CA ALA A 45 17.47 1.09 13.84
C ALA A 45 16.20 1.33 14.67
N ILE A 46 15.32 2.20 14.16
CA ILE A 46 13.98 2.45 14.74
C ILE A 46 12.96 1.42 14.19
N TYR A 47 13.25 0.87 13.00
CA TYR A 47 12.44 -0.13 12.32
C TYR A 47 13.33 -1.26 11.81
N CYS A 48 12.78 -2.47 11.74
CA CYS A 48 13.47 -3.59 11.12
C CYS A 48 13.48 -3.45 9.59
N ALA A 49 14.65 -3.26 8.98
CA ALA A 49 14.82 -3.20 7.52
C ALA A 49 14.40 -4.48 6.78
N TYR A 50 14.20 -5.59 7.50
CA TYR A 50 13.84 -6.89 6.90
C TYR A 50 12.38 -7.28 7.11
N CYS A 51 11.73 -6.84 8.19
CA CYS A 51 10.35 -7.23 8.50
C CYS A 51 9.40 -6.05 8.71
N GLY A 52 9.89 -4.80 8.64
CA GLY A 52 9.09 -3.57 8.68
C GLY A 52 8.46 -3.23 10.03
N ARG A 53 8.65 -4.05 11.06
CA ARG A 53 8.09 -3.80 12.40
C ARG A 53 8.98 -2.83 13.19
N PRO A 54 8.40 -1.93 14.00
CA PRO A 54 9.16 -1.01 14.84
C PRO A 54 9.97 -1.78 15.88
N LEU A 55 11.16 -1.27 16.20
CA LEU A 55 11.98 -1.75 17.30
C LEU A 55 11.72 -0.82 18.49
N GLU A 56 11.15 -1.35 19.56
CA GLU A 56 10.90 -0.52 20.74
C GLU A 56 12.20 -0.15 21.44
N ALA A 57 12.64 1.10 21.30
CA ALA A 57 13.72 1.68 22.11
C ALA A 57 13.42 3.15 22.46
N GLY A 58 12.87 3.34 23.66
CA GLY A 58 13.21 4.41 24.62
C GLY A 58 13.17 5.88 24.16
N THR A 59 12.02 6.52 24.35
CA THR A 59 11.87 7.94 24.73
C THR A 59 12.81 8.95 24.05
N ALA A 60 12.55 9.28 22.78
CA ALA A 60 12.95 10.56 22.22
C ALA A 60 11.96 11.64 22.72
N GLN A 61 12.50 12.61 23.46
CA GLN A 61 11.78 13.66 24.15
C GLN A 61 11.01 14.54 23.14
N ARG A 62 9.69 14.64 23.34
CA ARG A 62 8.77 15.44 22.51
C ARG A 62 9.12 16.92 22.57
N LEU A 63 9.73 17.45 21.51
CA LEU A 63 9.69 18.87 21.21
C LEU A 63 8.33 19.20 20.55
N PRO A 64 7.66 20.31 20.93
CA PRO A 64 6.31 20.64 20.44
C PRO A 64 6.25 20.93 18.92
N PHE A 65 7.38 21.20 18.28
CA PHE A 65 7.49 21.28 16.82
C PHE A 65 7.47 19.90 16.14
N PHE A 66 8.08 18.91 16.78
CA PHE A 66 8.13 17.53 16.27
C PHE A 66 6.78 16.81 16.41
N SER A 67 5.91 17.24 17.33
CA SER A 67 4.58 16.64 17.50
C SER A 67 3.64 16.87 16.32
N THR A 68 3.71 18.02 15.64
CA THR A 68 2.85 18.31 14.49
C THR A 68 3.32 17.56 13.24
N PHE A 69 4.64 17.52 13.01
CA PHE A 69 5.25 16.76 11.92
C PHE A 69 5.07 15.25 12.13
N SER A 70 5.31 14.74 13.34
CA SER A 70 5.06 13.33 13.66
C SER A 70 3.57 12.98 13.55
N ALA A 71 2.65 13.87 13.93
CA ALA A 71 1.22 13.63 13.76
C ALA A 71 0.78 13.62 12.29
N SER A 72 1.26 14.55 11.45
CA SER A 72 0.92 14.53 10.02
C SER A 72 1.57 13.34 9.30
N ALA A 73 2.82 13.01 9.62
CA ALA A 73 3.49 11.82 9.10
C ALA A 73 2.76 10.52 9.50
N ASN A 74 2.29 10.42 10.75
CA ASN A 74 1.52 9.27 11.21
C ASN A 74 0.15 9.16 10.51
N ARG A 75 -0.53 10.29 10.27
CA ARG A 75 -1.80 10.29 9.50
C ARG A 75 -1.58 9.90 8.06
N ALA A 76 -0.56 10.47 7.42
CA ALA A 76 -0.24 10.20 6.04
C ALA A 76 0.16 8.72 5.83
N ALA A 77 0.94 8.14 6.74
CA ALA A 77 1.23 6.70 6.75
C ALA A 77 -0.04 5.85 6.96
N GLY A 78 -0.96 6.28 7.83
CA GLY A 78 -2.26 5.62 8.00
C GLY A 78 -3.12 5.66 6.73
N ASN A 79 -3.22 6.82 6.09
CA ASN A 79 -3.97 7.01 4.85
C ASN A 79 -3.35 6.20 3.69
N LEU A 80 -2.03 6.12 3.63
CA LEU A 80 -1.30 5.27 2.67
C LEU A 80 -1.62 3.78 2.86
N ALA A 81 -1.67 3.31 4.11
CA ALA A 81 -2.07 1.94 4.42
C ALA A 81 -3.51 1.66 3.98
N VAL A 82 -4.43 2.61 4.19
CA VAL A 82 -5.83 2.50 3.71
C VAL A 82 -5.89 2.36 2.19
N VAL A 83 -5.12 3.15 1.44
CA VAL A 83 -5.05 3.05 -0.04
C VAL A 83 -4.52 1.68 -0.46
N SER A 84 -3.40 1.23 0.14
CA SER A 84 -2.81 -0.08 -0.14
C SER A 84 -3.79 -1.23 0.12
N GLU A 85 -4.47 -1.24 1.27
CA GLU A 85 -5.41 -2.31 1.59
C GLU A 85 -6.62 -2.33 0.65
N ARG A 86 -7.14 -1.17 0.25
CA ARG A 86 -8.25 -1.10 -0.71
C ARG A 86 -7.86 -1.55 -2.11
N GLU A 87 -6.66 -1.19 -2.58
CA GLU A 87 -6.14 -1.64 -3.88
C GLU A 87 -5.85 -3.15 -3.90
N LYS A 88 -5.39 -3.73 -2.79
CA LYS A 88 -5.27 -5.20 -2.67
C LYS A 88 -6.63 -5.89 -2.79
N LEU A 89 -7.65 -5.35 -2.13
CA LEU A 89 -9.01 -5.89 -2.21
C LEU A 89 -9.56 -5.81 -3.64
N TYR A 90 -9.32 -4.70 -4.34
CA TYR A 90 -9.66 -4.53 -5.76
C TYR A 90 -8.96 -5.57 -6.64
N ALA A 91 -7.66 -5.79 -6.44
CA ALA A 91 -6.91 -6.80 -7.18
C ALA A 91 -7.46 -8.22 -6.96
N ILE A 92 -7.76 -8.59 -5.70
CA ILE A 92 -8.36 -9.89 -5.37
C ILE A 92 -9.70 -10.08 -6.07
N PHE A 93 -10.55 -9.05 -6.07
CA PHE A 93 -11.83 -9.09 -6.76
C PHE A 93 -11.66 -9.37 -8.26
N TRP A 94 -10.80 -8.63 -8.95
CA TRP A 94 -10.61 -8.82 -10.39
C TRP A 94 -9.94 -10.15 -10.76
N VAL A 95 -9.07 -10.71 -9.89
CA VAL A 95 -8.60 -12.08 -10.04
C VAL A 95 -9.77 -13.07 -9.97
N ALA A 96 -10.67 -12.93 -9.00
CA ALA A 96 -11.82 -13.82 -8.86
C ALA A 96 -12.76 -13.73 -10.08
N VAL A 97 -13.02 -12.51 -10.56
CA VAL A 97 -13.81 -12.29 -11.79
C VAL A 97 -13.13 -12.90 -13.00
N ALA A 98 -11.81 -12.72 -13.16
CA ALA A 98 -11.07 -13.27 -14.28
C ALA A 98 -11.10 -14.81 -14.29
N ILE A 99 -10.89 -15.46 -13.14
CA ILE A 99 -10.98 -16.92 -13.02
C ILE A 99 -12.37 -17.41 -13.43
N LEU A 100 -13.43 -16.76 -12.94
CA LEU A 100 -14.80 -17.10 -13.29
C LEU A 100 -15.07 -16.95 -14.80
N GLN A 101 -14.57 -15.87 -15.41
CA GLN A 101 -14.69 -15.64 -16.85
C GLN A 101 -13.90 -16.67 -17.68
N VAL A 102 -12.76 -17.15 -17.20
CA VAL A 102 -12.04 -18.25 -17.86
C VAL A 102 -12.87 -19.53 -17.87
N ILE A 103 -13.44 -19.91 -16.72
CA ILE A 103 -14.27 -21.12 -16.60
C ILE A 103 -15.46 -21.05 -17.58
N ILE A 104 -16.13 -19.90 -17.60
CA ILE A 104 -17.32 -19.68 -18.43
C ILE A 104 -16.95 -19.61 -19.91
N GLY A 105 -15.88 -18.89 -20.26
CA GLY A 105 -15.36 -18.84 -21.62
C GLY A 105 -15.09 -20.24 -22.15
N CYS A 106 -14.32 -21.05 -21.41
CA CYS A 106 -14.02 -22.44 -21.77
C CYS A 106 -15.28 -23.31 -21.92
N GLY A 107 -16.28 -23.14 -21.04
CA GLY A 107 -17.54 -23.89 -21.11
C GLY A 107 -18.44 -23.51 -22.29
N ILE A 108 -18.41 -22.25 -22.73
CA ILE A 108 -19.24 -21.72 -23.82
C ILE A 108 -18.61 -21.97 -25.20
N ILE A 109 -17.26 -22.02 -25.30
CA ILE A 109 -16.53 -22.18 -26.57
C ILE A 109 -17.10 -23.28 -27.48
N PRO A 110 -17.46 -24.50 -27.00
CA PRO A 110 -18.00 -25.55 -27.86
C PRO A 110 -19.31 -25.19 -28.57
N PHE A 111 -20.09 -24.28 -28.00
CA PHE A 111 -21.41 -23.87 -28.52
C PHE A 111 -21.36 -22.51 -29.22
N PHE A 112 -20.53 -21.59 -28.71
CA PHE A 112 -20.41 -20.21 -29.20
C PHE A 112 -18.95 -19.76 -29.15
N ILE A 113 -18.17 -20.16 -30.15
CA ILE A 113 -16.72 -19.90 -30.22
C ILE A 113 -16.39 -18.42 -30.01
N VAL A 114 -17.03 -17.53 -30.78
CA VAL A 114 -16.76 -16.08 -30.73
C VAL A 114 -17.04 -15.52 -29.33
N THR A 115 -18.20 -15.84 -28.77
CA THR A 115 -18.59 -15.41 -27.42
C THR A 115 -17.59 -15.94 -26.39
N GLY A 116 -17.24 -17.22 -26.44
CA GLY A 116 -16.27 -17.82 -25.54
C GLY A 116 -14.90 -17.16 -25.59
N LEU A 117 -14.39 -16.83 -26.78
CA LEU A 117 -13.14 -16.10 -26.95
C LEU A 117 -13.19 -14.67 -26.38
N ILE A 118 -14.34 -13.99 -26.49
CA ILE A 118 -14.54 -12.66 -25.86
C ILE A 118 -14.40 -12.78 -24.34
N TYR A 119 -15.01 -13.78 -23.70
CA TYR A 119 -14.87 -14.00 -22.26
C TYR A 119 -13.42 -14.23 -21.84
N LEU A 120 -12.64 -15.00 -22.61
CA LEU A 120 -11.22 -15.21 -22.34
C LEU A 120 -10.39 -13.93 -22.51
N GLY A 121 -10.70 -13.11 -23.52
CA GLY A 121 -10.06 -11.82 -23.72
C GLY A 121 -10.31 -10.86 -22.56
N VAL A 122 -11.56 -10.75 -22.10
CA VAL A 122 -11.93 -9.93 -20.93
C VAL A 122 -11.26 -10.47 -19.66
N ALA A 123 -11.19 -11.79 -19.48
CA ALA A 123 -10.49 -12.39 -18.36
C ALA A 123 -9.01 -11.99 -18.32
N ALA A 124 -8.32 -11.99 -19.47
CA ALA A 124 -6.93 -11.54 -19.57
C ALA A 124 -6.77 -10.06 -19.19
N LEU A 125 -7.69 -9.19 -19.61
CA LEU A 125 -7.70 -7.78 -19.21
C LEU A 125 -7.92 -7.61 -17.70
N ASN A 126 -8.80 -8.41 -17.09
CA ASN A 126 -9.06 -8.38 -15.65
C ASN A 126 -7.86 -8.88 -14.84
N PHE A 127 -7.18 -9.94 -15.31
CA PHE A 127 -5.91 -10.36 -14.74
C PHE A 127 -4.84 -9.27 -14.82
N TRP A 128 -4.75 -8.59 -15.97
CA TRP A 128 -3.80 -7.49 -16.16
C TRP A 128 -4.09 -6.32 -15.20
N SER A 129 -5.36 -5.91 -15.09
CA SER A 129 -5.80 -4.87 -14.16
C SER A 129 -5.47 -5.24 -12.70
N ALA A 130 -5.80 -6.48 -12.31
CA ALA A 130 -5.49 -6.98 -10.97
C ALA A 130 -3.99 -7.00 -10.68
N TYR A 131 -3.17 -7.43 -11.65
CA TYR A 131 -1.72 -7.44 -11.53
C TYR A 131 -1.18 -6.02 -11.29
N GLN A 132 -1.63 -5.04 -12.08
CA GLN A 132 -1.22 -3.65 -11.92
C GLN A 132 -1.62 -3.08 -10.54
N SER A 133 -2.85 -3.28 -10.10
CA SER A 133 -3.31 -2.82 -8.78
C SER A 133 -2.57 -3.50 -7.64
N PHE A 134 -2.29 -4.81 -7.72
CA PHE A 134 -1.54 -5.51 -6.69
C PHE A 134 -0.10 -5.01 -6.57
N ILE A 135 0.57 -4.80 -7.71
CA ILE A 135 1.94 -4.24 -7.74
C ILE A 135 1.93 -2.82 -7.19
N PHE A 136 0.99 -1.99 -7.62
CA PHE A 136 0.84 -0.62 -7.12
C PHE A 136 0.63 -0.61 -5.60
N ALA A 137 -0.33 -1.38 -5.09
CA ALA A 137 -0.64 -1.46 -3.66
C ALA A 137 0.57 -1.84 -2.79
N ARG A 138 1.44 -2.70 -3.29
CA ARG A 138 2.67 -3.09 -2.59
C ARG A 138 3.77 -2.05 -2.73
N ARG A 139 3.92 -1.45 -3.92
CA ARG A 139 4.96 -0.45 -4.21
C ARG A 139 4.79 0.79 -3.34
N ILE A 140 3.57 1.31 -3.23
CA ILE A 140 3.31 2.59 -2.56
C ILE A 140 3.71 2.62 -1.07
N LEU A 141 3.84 1.47 -0.43
CA LEU A 141 4.32 1.36 0.95
C LEU A 141 5.82 1.65 1.11
N PHE A 142 6.61 1.50 0.04
CA PHE A 142 8.05 1.71 0.03
C PHE A 142 8.46 2.92 -0.81
N ASP A 143 7.71 3.17 -1.88
CA ASP A 143 7.89 4.27 -2.82
C ASP A 143 6.51 4.88 -3.10
N PRO A 144 6.07 5.87 -2.29
CA PRO A 144 4.74 6.46 -2.37
C PRO A 144 4.58 7.44 -3.56
N THR A 145 5.51 7.46 -4.52
CA THR A 145 5.45 8.41 -5.65
C THR A 145 4.36 8.06 -6.67
N GLY A 146 3.71 9.09 -7.22
CA GLY A 146 2.73 8.94 -8.30
C GLY A 146 1.34 8.43 -7.87
N ILE A 147 1.02 8.49 -6.57
CA ILE A 147 -0.31 8.17 -6.06
C ILE A 147 -1.30 9.18 -6.64
N ILE A 148 -1.01 10.48 -6.51
CA ILE A 148 -1.93 11.53 -6.96
C ILE A 148 -2.17 11.42 -8.47
N GLY A 149 -1.12 11.25 -9.27
CA GLY A 149 -1.24 11.14 -10.72
C GLY A 149 -2.13 9.97 -11.18
N ARG A 150 -2.20 8.87 -10.41
CA ARG A 150 -3.09 7.74 -10.69
C ARG A 150 -4.56 8.10 -10.47
N TYR A 151 -4.88 8.83 -9.40
CA TYR A 151 -6.26 9.14 -9.01
C TYR A 151 -6.77 10.49 -9.54
N GLU A 152 -5.90 11.37 -10.02
CA GLU A 152 -6.28 12.69 -10.54
C GLU A 152 -7.19 12.57 -11.77
N LYS A 153 -6.83 11.68 -12.71
CA LYS A 153 -7.60 11.47 -13.95
C LYS A 153 -8.88 10.67 -13.67
N ILE A 154 -10.05 11.26 -13.94
CA ILE A 154 -11.35 10.60 -13.76
C ILE A 154 -11.68 9.58 -14.87
N THR A 155 -11.12 9.76 -16.07
CA THR A 155 -11.44 8.99 -17.27
C THR A 155 -11.43 7.46 -17.07
N PRO A 156 -10.40 6.81 -16.50
CA PRO A 156 -10.39 5.35 -16.36
C PRO A 156 -11.52 4.83 -15.44
N PHE A 157 -11.83 5.56 -14.37
CA PHE A 157 -12.90 5.20 -13.43
C PHE A 157 -14.28 5.33 -14.09
N ALA A 158 -14.52 6.42 -14.82
CA ALA A 158 -15.78 6.66 -15.50
C ALA A 158 -16.03 5.64 -16.63
N VAL A 159 -15.00 5.32 -17.42
CA VAL A 159 -15.08 4.32 -18.49
C VAL A 159 -15.40 2.94 -17.91
N THR A 160 -14.71 2.53 -16.84
CA THR A 160 -14.93 1.23 -16.21
C THR A 160 -16.33 1.11 -15.62
N LEU A 161 -16.81 2.17 -14.94
CA LEU A 161 -18.17 2.21 -14.41
C LEU A 161 -19.22 2.12 -15.53
N ALA A 162 -19.05 2.90 -16.61
CA ALA A 162 -19.97 2.89 -17.74
C ALA A 162 -20.02 1.52 -18.43
N TYR A 163 -18.86 0.87 -18.61
CA TYR A 163 -18.77 -0.48 -19.16
C TYR A 163 -19.50 -1.51 -18.27
N ASN A 164 -19.25 -1.51 -16.96
CA ASN A 164 -19.87 -2.46 -16.04
C ASN A 164 -21.39 -2.25 -15.92
N LEU A 165 -21.84 -0.99 -15.95
CA LEU A 165 -23.26 -0.65 -15.98
C LEU A 165 -23.94 -1.13 -17.28
N LEU A 166 -23.26 -0.98 -18.41
CA LEU A 166 -23.74 -1.49 -19.69
C LEU A 166 -23.90 -3.01 -19.65
N ILE A 167 -22.93 -3.74 -19.11
CA ILE A 167 -23.01 -5.21 -18.94
C ILE A 167 -24.21 -5.61 -18.06
N PHE A 168 -24.44 -4.89 -16.96
CA PHE A 168 -25.62 -5.12 -16.12
C PHE A 168 -26.92 -4.91 -16.89
N ILE A 169 -27.05 -3.81 -17.64
CA ILE A 169 -28.25 -3.47 -18.42
C ILE A 169 -28.49 -4.51 -19.54
N LEU A 170 -27.44 -4.91 -20.27
CA LEU A 170 -27.54 -5.94 -21.31
C LEU A 170 -27.99 -7.29 -20.73
N GLY A 171 -27.54 -7.64 -19.52
CA GLY A 171 -27.99 -8.82 -18.80
C GLY A 171 -29.50 -8.83 -18.51
N ILE A 172 -30.12 -7.66 -18.33
CA ILE A 172 -31.57 -7.52 -18.11
C ILE A 172 -32.34 -7.63 -19.44
N ILE A 173 -31.84 -7.00 -20.51
CA ILE A 173 -32.59 -6.82 -21.76
C ILE A 173 -32.54 -8.07 -22.65
N GLU A 174 -31.36 -8.68 -22.82
CA GLU A 174 -31.15 -9.70 -23.86
C GLU A 174 -31.32 -11.15 -23.35
N GLY A 175 -31.84 -11.35 -22.14
CA GLY A 175 -31.99 -12.69 -21.57
C GLY A 175 -30.67 -13.40 -21.32
N GLY A 176 -29.57 -12.66 -21.17
CA GLY A 176 -28.19 -13.16 -20.94
C GLY A 176 -27.98 -13.92 -19.62
N GLY A 177 -29.06 -14.32 -18.96
CA GLY A 177 -29.08 -15.13 -17.75
C GLY A 177 -28.80 -14.31 -16.48
N ALA A 178 -29.26 -14.84 -15.35
CA ALA A 178 -29.01 -14.28 -14.01
C ALA A 178 -27.51 -14.02 -13.75
N PHE A 179 -26.63 -14.71 -14.48
CA PHE A 179 -25.19 -14.57 -14.40
C PHE A 179 -24.68 -13.16 -14.78
N LEU A 180 -25.03 -12.64 -15.96
CA LEU A 180 -24.57 -11.32 -16.41
C LEU A 180 -25.08 -10.19 -15.50
N ILE A 181 -26.29 -10.37 -14.98
CA ILE A 181 -26.88 -9.46 -13.99
C ILE A 181 -26.02 -9.44 -12.71
N VAL A 182 -25.71 -10.61 -12.15
CA VAL A 182 -24.90 -10.71 -10.93
C VAL A 182 -23.49 -10.16 -11.13
N VAL A 183 -22.82 -10.52 -12.24
CA VAL A 183 -21.47 -10.00 -12.54
C VAL A 183 -21.50 -8.49 -12.75
N GLY A 184 -22.46 -7.97 -13.51
CA GLY A 184 -22.62 -6.54 -13.76
C GLY A 184 -22.87 -5.76 -12.47
N LEU A 185 -23.73 -6.27 -11.57
CA LEU A 185 -23.98 -5.65 -10.25
C LEU A 185 -22.72 -5.61 -9.39
N LEU A 186 -22.02 -6.75 -9.26
CA LEU A 186 -20.80 -6.84 -8.46
C LEU A 186 -19.70 -5.94 -9.01
N ALA A 187 -19.49 -5.94 -10.33
CA ALA A 187 -18.49 -5.10 -10.98
C ALA A 187 -18.82 -3.60 -10.87
N THR A 188 -20.11 -3.24 -10.94
CA THR A 188 -20.58 -1.86 -10.71
C THR A 188 -20.33 -1.43 -9.27
N ALA A 189 -20.64 -2.28 -8.29
CA ALA A 189 -20.38 -1.99 -6.88
C ALA A 189 -18.88 -1.76 -6.62
N VAL A 190 -18.01 -2.59 -7.21
CA VAL A 190 -16.55 -2.40 -7.10
C VAL A 190 -16.08 -1.12 -7.80
N SER A 191 -16.66 -0.77 -8.95
CA SER A 191 -16.36 0.49 -9.64
C SER A 191 -16.73 1.71 -8.78
N ILE A 192 -17.83 1.63 -8.03
CA ILE A 192 -18.23 2.67 -7.08
C ILE A 192 -17.21 2.75 -5.93
N LEU A 193 -16.77 1.62 -5.37
CA LEU A 193 -15.73 1.60 -4.33
C LEU A 193 -14.41 2.23 -4.80
N ASP A 194 -14.05 2.02 -6.07
CA ASP A 194 -12.85 2.60 -6.68
C ASP A 194 -12.98 4.14 -6.85
N ILE A 195 -14.16 4.63 -7.23
CA ILE A 195 -14.47 6.07 -7.24
C ILE A 195 -14.42 6.67 -5.82
N LEU A 196 -14.89 5.93 -4.82
CA LEU A 196 -14.79 6.37 -3.41
C LEU A 196 -13.34 6.40 -2.94
N LEU A 197 -12.50 5.45 -3.36
CA LEU A 197 -11.06 5.46 -3.11
C LEU A 197 -10.39 6.67 -3.76
N ARG A 198 -10.71 6.96 -5.02
CA ARG A 198 -10.27 8.20 -5.70
C ARG A 198 -10.66 9.44 -4.91
N SER A 199 -11.93 9.54 -4.50
CA SER A 199 -12.43 10.67 -3.71
C SER A 199 -11.64 10.82 -2.41
N PHE A 200 -11.39 9.72 -1.71
CA PHE A 200 -10.58 9.70 -0.49
C PHE A 200 -9.15 10.22 -0.73
N VAL A 201 -8.48 9.78 -1.79
CA VAL A 201 -7.13 10.26 -2.13
C VAL A 201 -7.13 11.75 -2.41
N LEU A 202 -8.09 12.25 -3.17
CA LEU A 202 -8.17 13.66 -3.53
C LEU A 202 -8.58 14.56 -2.35
N GLN A 203 -9.39 14.07 -1.42
CA GLN A 203 -9.71 14.79 -0.17
C GLN A 203 -8.47 14.94 0.73
N ASN A 204 -7.56 13.96 0.70
CA ASN A 204 -6.30 13.98 1.48
C ASN A 204 -5.09 14.36 0.62
N ARG A 205 -5.31 15.07 -0.51
CA ARG A 205 -4.27 15.38 -1.51
C ARG A 205 -3.04 16.04 -0.88
N ALA A 206 -3.22 17.00 0.02
CA ALA A 206 -2.10 17.71 0.65
C ALA A 206 -1.18 16.78 1.46
N GLU A 207 -1.73 15.74 2.10
CA GLU A 207 -0.93 14.76 2.85
C GLU A 207 -0.13 13.85 1.90
N PHE A 208 -0.76 13.40 0.80
CA PHE A 208 -0.08 12.62 -0.22
C PHE A 208 0.99 13.43 -0.95
N GLU A 209 0.76 14.72 -1.24
CA GLU A 209 1.78 15.60 -1.83
C GLU A 209 2.99 15.75 -0.92
N GLN A 210 2.75 15.93 0.39
CA GLN A 210 3.84 16.00 1.36
C GLN A 210 4.64 14.70 1.41
N LEU A 211 3.97 13.53 1.37
CA LEU A 211 4.64 12.23 1.32
C LEU A 211 5.48 12.07 0.04
N GLU A 212 4.91 12.37 -1.13
CA GLU A 212 5.60 12.26 -2.42
C GLU A 212 6.82 13.18 -2.49
N ASN A 213 6.67 14.44 -2.05
CA ASN A 213 7.75 15.43 -2.03
C ASN A 213 8.85 15.05 -1.02
N ALA A 214 8.48 14.61 0.18
CA ALA A 214 9.45 14.21 1.21
C ALA A 214 10.25 12.98 0.79
N HIS A 215 9.61 12.00 0.14
CA HIS A 215 10.30 10.82 -0.38
C HIS A 215 11.26 11.20 -1.51
N SER A 216 10.82 12.05 -2.45
CA SER A 216 11.63 12.49 -3.58
C SER A 216 12.87 13.29 -3.12
N ALA A 217 12.70 14.23 -2.19
CA ALA A 217 13.82 15.01 -1.65
C ALA A 217 14.86 14.15 -0.90
N GLY A 218 14.43 13.03 -0.29
CA GLY A 218 15.32 12.08 0.36
C GLY A 218 16.14 11.23 -0.61
N GLN A 219 15.67 11.03 -1.85
CA GLN A 219 16.39 10.30 -2.89
C GLN A 219 17.47 11.16 -3.57
N ASP A 220 17.32 12.49 -3.57
CA ASP A 220 18.26 13.45 -4.17
C ASP A 220 19.42 13.86 -3.23
N SER A 221 19.49 13.29 -2.03
CA SER A 221 20.55 13.57 -1.05
C SER A 221 21.80 12.73 -1.38
N PRO A 222 22.97 13.35 -1.63
CA PRO A 222 24.19 12.69 -2.11
C PRO A 222 24.85 11.74 -1.10
#